data_AF-A0AAP0P588-F1
#
_entry.id   AF-A0AAP0P588-F1
#
_cell.length_a   1.000
_cell.length_b   1.000
_cell.length_c   1.000
_cell.angle_alpha   90.00
_cell.angle_beta   90.00
_cell.angle_gamma   90.00
#
_symmetry.space_group_name_H-M   'P 1'
#
loop_
_entity.id
_entity.type
_entity.pdbx_description
1 polymer ?
#
loop_
_entity_poly.entity_id
_entity_poly.type
_entity_poly.pdbx_seq_one_letter_code
_entity_poly.pdbx_strand_id
1 'polypeptide(L)'
;MSREDYIKQGWSGVQAIPRKIWLDKSRKQLVQWPVVEIEKLRVNAIHLPRTELKGGSVHEISGVTASQADVEVTFELSKMGKIEEIDSNGLMNPQHLCSQKGAAVKGSVGPFGLLVLASKSLEERTAVFFRVFKSQNKYVVLMCSDQSRSSLREEPGKATYGTFLNVDPLREKLTLRSLIDHSIVESFGGKGKACITSRVYPKLAIDGGAHLYVFNNGTSSVMISSFSAWSMKGAQIKY
;
A
#
# COMPACT_ATOMS: atom_id res chain seq x y z
N MET A 1 -2.89 -6.23 -20.07
CA MET A 1 -1.79 -6.63 -20.95
C MET A 1 -2.45 -7.41 -22.04
N SER A 2 -2.14 -7.08 -23.28
CA SER A 2 -2.70 -7.80 -24.41
C SER A 2 -2.08 -9.18 -24.51
N ARG A 3 -2.70 -10.07 -25.30
CA ARG A 3 -2.10 -11.37 -25.64
C ARG A 3 -0.73 -11.20 -26.30
N GLU A 4 -0.59 -10.18 -27.15
CA GLU A 4 0.66 -9.86 -27.84
C GLU A 4 1.78 -9.46 -26.87
N ASP A 5 1.45 -8.69 -25.83
CA ASP A 5 2.42 -8.33 -24.79
C ASP A 5 2.97 -9.57 -24.08
N TYR A 6 2.13 -10.55 -23.75
CA TYR A 6 2.57 -11.80 -23.11
C TYR A 6 3.46 -12.63 -24.03
N ILE A 7 3.09 -12.73 -25.32
CA ILE A 7 3.91 -13.43 -26.32
C ILE A 7 5.29 -12.75 -26.43
N LYS A 8 5.31 -11.41 -26.48
CA LYS A 8 6.55 -10.63 -26.56
C LYS A 8 7.43 -10.78 -25.32
N GLN A 9 6.84 -10.86 -24.13
CA GLN A 9 7.60 -11.02 -22.87
C GLN A 9 8.08 -12.46 -22.64
N GLY A 10 7.44 -13.45 -23.26
CA GLY A 10 7.86 -14.86 -23.22
C GLY A 10 7.48 -15.61 -21.95
N TRP A 11 6.73 -14.99 -21.03
CA TRP A 11 6.24 -15.62 -19.80
C TRP A 11 4.95 -14.95 -19.30
N SER A 12 4.20 -15.65 -18.45
CA SER A 12 3.02 -15.10 -17.77
C SER A 12 2.76 -15.81 -16.45
N GLY A 13 2.33 -15.04 -15.45
CA GLY A 13 2.04 -15.53 -14.11
C GLY A 13 3.25 -15.46 -13.16
N VAL A 14 2.96 -15.15 -11.90
CA VAL A 14 3.90 -15.21 -10.77
C VAL A 14 3.16 -15.82 -9.58
N GLN A 15 3.90 -16.39 -8.64
CA GLN A 15 3.36 -16.75 -7.34
C GLN A 15 3.56 -15.60 -6.36
N ALA A 16 2.60 -15.40 -5.46
CA ALA A 16 2.81 -14.55 -4.29
C ALA A 16 3.90 -15.18 -3.39
N ILE A 17 4.57 -14.34 -2.61
CA ILE A 17 5.47 -14.83 -1.57
C ILE A 17 4.69 -15.74 -0.60
N PRO A 18 5.22 -16.92 -0.24
CA PRO A 18 4.58 -17.81 0.72
C PRO A 18 4.25 -17.09 2.03
N ARG A 19 3.07 -17.38 2.59
CA ARG A 19 2.56 -16.73 3.79
C ARG A 19 2.23 -17.76 4.86
N LYS A 20 2.55 -17.44 6.11
CA LYS A 20 1.94 -18.13 7.26
C LYS A 20 0.51 -17.64 7.41
N ILE A 21 -0.40 -18.56 7.72
CA ILE A 21 -1.83 -18.28 7.91
C ILE A 21 -2.26 -18.83 9.27
N TRP A 22 -2.98 -18.03 10.05
CA TRP A 22 -3.53 -18.45 11.34
C TRP A 22 -4.81 -17.67 11.67
N LEU A 23 -5.57 -18.15 12.65
CA LEU A 23 -6.80 -17.51 13.10
C LEU A 23 -6.49 -16.29 13.98
N ASP A 24 -7.13 -15.15 13.71
CA ASP A 24 -7.02 -13.95 14.56
C ASP A 24 -7.53 -14.20 15.98
N LYS A 25 -7.05 -13.43 16.96
CA LYS A 25 -7.49 -13.53 18.37
C LYS A 25 -9.00 -13.32 18.53
N SER A 26 -9.61 -12.49 17.69
CA SER A 26 -11.07 -12.29 17.68
C SER A 26 -11.86 -13.50 17.19
N ARG A 27 -11.19 -14.47 16.54
CA ARG A 27 -11.77 -15.64 15.87
C ARG A 27 -12.73 -15.31 14.73
N LYS A 28 -12.70 -14.07 14.21
CA LYS A 28 -13.60 -13.60 13.14
C LYS A 28 -12.96 -13.58 11.75
N GLN A 29 -11.64 -13.77 11.65
CA GLN A 29 -10.91 -13.72 10.39
C GLN A 29 -9.58 -14.47 10.48
N LEU A 30 -9.01 -14.79 9.32
CA LEU A 30 -7.63 -15.24 9.20
C LEU A 30 -6.67 -14.04 9.12
N VAL A 31 -5.44 -14.26 9.55
CA VAL A 31 -4.31 -13.35 9.40
C VAL A 31 -3.28 -14.04 8.51
N GLN A 32 -2.69 -13.27 7.60
CA GLN A 32 -1.62 -13.76 6.73
C GLN A 32 -0.39 -12.87 6.85
N TRP A 33 0.79 -13.47 6.90
CA TRP A 33 2.05 -12.72 6.93
C TRP A 33 3.13 -13.43 6.12
N PRO A 34 3.98 -12.71 5.38
CA PRO A 34 5.10 -13.32 4.67
C PRO A 34 5.93 -14.20 5.61
N VAL A 35 6.38 -15.35 5.10
CA VAL A 35 7.29 -16.23 5.83
C VAL A 35 8.57 -15.46 6.22
N VAL A 36 9.08 -15.70 7.43
CA VAL A 36 10.20 -14.93 8.01
C VAL A 36 11.49 -15.06 7.21
N GLU A 37 11.61 -16.13 6.40
CA GLU A 37 12.72 -16.42 5.52
C GLU A 37 12.94 -15.31 4.48
N ILE A 38 11.90 -14.58 4.07
CA ILE A 38 12.04 -13.46 3.14
C ILE A 38 12.93 -12.35 3.71
N GLU A 39 12.96 -12.20 5.03
CA GLU A 39 13.73 -11.15 5.70
C GLU A 39 15.25 -11.34 5.53
N LYS A 40 15.71 -12.55 5.16
CA LYS A 40 17.11 -12.82 4.80
C LYS A 40 17.58 -12.09 3.54
N LEU A 41 16.64 -11.61 2.71
CA LEU A 41 16.95 -10.84 1.51
C LEU A 41 17.13 -9.33 1.81
N ARG A 42 16.73 -8.86 2.99
CA ARG A 42 16.82 -7.44 3.38
C ARG A 42 18.28 -6.97 3.45
N VAL A 43 18.56 -5.83 2.85
CA VAL A 43 19.82 -5.08 2.97
C VAL A 43 19.58 -3.58 3.05
N ASN A 44 20.60 -2.85 3.49
CA ASN A 44 20.63 -1.38 3.47
C ASN A 44 19.37 -0.77 4.10
N ALA A 45 19.16 -1.05 5.39
CA ALA A 45 17.99 -0.58 6.12
C ALA A 45 17.97 0.95 6.20
N ILE A 46 16.83 1.54 5.87
CA ILE A 46 16.52 2.96 6.05
C ILE A 46 15.44 3.07 7.11
N HIS A 47 15.67 3.91 8.11
CA HIS A 47 14.71 4.22 9.16
C HIS A 47 14.41 5.72 9.15
N LEU A 48 13.14 6.08 9.36
CA LEU A 48 12.80 7.48 9.61
C LEU A 48 12.53 7.69 11.10
N PRO A 49 12.93 8.85 11.66
CA PRO A 49 12.48 9.23 12.98
C PRO A 49 10.96 9.46 12.96
N ARG A 50 10.37 9.56 14.16
CA ARG A 50 8.97 9.95 14.32
C ARG A 50 8.72 11.27 13.59
N THR A 51 7.86 11.24 12.57
CA THR A 51 7.67 12.36 11.64
C THR A 51 6.19 12.69 11.49
N GLU A 52 5.85 13.97 11.54
CA GLU A 52 4.50 14.44 11.21
C GLU A 52 4.34 14.54 9.69
N LEU A 53 3.32 13.87 9.17
CA LEU A 53 2.94 13.90 7.77
C LEU A 53 1.73 14.83 7.61
N LYS A 54 2.01 16.09 7.30
CA LYS A 54 0.99 17.14 7.15
C LYS A 54 0.03 16.84 6.02
N GLY A 55 -1.19 17.35 6.11
CA GLY A 55 -2.16 17.25 5.02
C GLY A 55 -1.63 17.87 3.72
N GLY A 56 -1.73 17.13 2.62
CA GLY A 56 -1.22 17.50 1.30
C GLY A 56 0.26 17.25 1.07
N SER A 57 1.00 16.63 2.00
CA SER A 57 2.44 16.42 1.86
C SER A 57 2.80 15.09 1.19
N VAL A 58 3.95 15.09 0.51
CA VAL A 58 4.59 13.92 -0.12
C VAL A 58 6.07 14.00 0.18
N HIS A 59 6.67 12.92 0.68
CA HIS A 59 8.10 12.85 1.00
C HIS A 59 8.73 11.63 0.35
N GLU A 60 9.83 11.86 -0.37
CA GLU A 60 10.61 10.80 -1.01
C GLU A 60 11.46 10.06 0.02
N ILE A 61 11.54 8.74 -0.14
CA ILE A 61 12.42 7.87 0.64
C ILE A 61 13.60 7.46 -0.24
N SER A 62 14.74 8.09 0.01
CA SER A 62 15.99 7.81 -0.71
C SER A 62 16.79 6.68 -0.04
N GLY A 63 17.74 6.09 -0.76
CA GLY A 63 18.64 5.07 -0.23
C GLY A 63 18.11 3.63 -0.25
N VAL A 64 16.99 3.40 -0.95
CA VAL A 64 16.41 2.07 -1.17
C VAL A 64 16.23 1.79 -2.66
N THR A 65 16.44 0.54 -3.09
CA THR A 65 16.11 0.06 -4.43
C THR A 65 14.58 -0.05 -4.56
N ALA A 66 13.90 1.05 -4.89
CA ALA A 66 12.44 1.13 -4.81
C ALA A 66 11.67 0.21 -5.77
N SER A 67 12.33 -0.37 -6.79
CA SER A 67 11.75 -1.41 -7.63
C SER A 67 11.74 -2.80 -6.97
N GLN A 68 12.58 -3.03 -5.96
CA GLN A 68 12.70 -4.32 -5.26
C GLN A 68 13.00 -4.08 -3.77
N ALA A 69 11.94 -3.91 -2.98
CA ALA A 69 12.03 -3.45 -1.59
C ALA A 69 10.99 -4.08 -0.68
N ASP A 70 11.28 -4.09 0.61
CA ASP A 70 10.33 -4.40 1.68
C ASP A 70 10.17 -3.14 2.54
N VAL A 71 8.94 -2.65 2.69
CA VAL A 71 8.66 -1.39 3.37
C VAL A 71 7.64 -1.64 4.47
N GLU A 72 7.96 -1.23 5.70
CA GLU A 72 7.07 -1.27 6.85
C GLU A 72 6.88 0.14 7.42
N VAL A 73 5.62 0.56 7.55
CA VAL A 73 5.26 1.88 8.10
C VAL A 73 4.13 1.74 9.11
N THR A 74 4.21 2.52 10.19
CA THR A 74 3.20 2.59 11.25
C THR A 74 2.71 4.00 11.44
N PHE A 75 1.43 4.23 11.16
CA PHE A 75 0.75 5.50 11.32
C PHE A 75 -0.02 5.57 12.65
N GLU A 76 0.03 6.74 13.27
CA GLU A 76 -0.75 7.11 14.45
C GLU A 76 -1.61 8.34 14.12
N LEU A 77 -2.88 8.30 14.54
CA LEU A 77 -3.79 9.42 14.39
C LEU A 77 -3.72 10.27 15.67
N SER A 78 -2.92 11.33 15.65
CA SER A 78 -2.64 12.15 16.84
C SER A 78 -3.77 13.16 17.15
N LYS A 79 -4.38 13.74 16.11
CA LYS A 79 -5.51 14.68 16.23
C LYS A 79 -6.43 14.48 15.03
N MET A 80 -7.46 13.66 15.20
CA MET A 80 -8.50 13.58 14.18
C MET A 80 -9.39 14.82 14.29
N GLY A 81 -9.38 15.66 13.25
CA GLY A 81 -10.34 16.76 13.13
C GLY A 81 -11.75 16.24 12.81
N LYS A 82 -12.49 16.96 11.97
CA LYS A 82 -13.78 16.49 11.47
C LYS A 82 -13.58 15.27 10.57
N ILE A 83 -13.96 14.07 11.02
CA ILE A 83 -13.87 12.84 10.21
C ILE A 83 -15.03 12.80 9.22
N GLU A 84 -14.77 12.29 8.02
CA GLU A 84 -15.79 12.10 6.99
C GLU A 84 -16.81 11.06 7.45
N GLU A 85 -18.09 11.43 7.45
CA GLU A 85 -19.17 10.49 7.74
C GLU A 85 -19.54 9.72 6.48
N ILE A 86 -19.84 8.43 6.65
CA ILE A 86 -20.29 7.56 5.58
C ILE A 86 -21.45 6.71 6.08
N ASP A 87 -22.49 6.60 5.26
CA ASP A 87 -23.61 5.73 5.55
C ASP A 87 -23.23 4.24 5.39
N SER A 88 -24.09 3.36 5.88
CA SER A 88 -23.85 1.92 5.79
C SER A 88 -23.86 1.42 4.34
N ASN A 89 -24.60 2.09 3.44
CA ASN A 89 -24.70 1.71 2.04
C ASN A 89 -23.39 1.98 1.28
N GLY A 90 -22.74 3.12 1.55
CA GLY A 90 -21.42 3.46 1.02
C GLY A 90 -20.30 2.54 1.50
N LEU A 91 -20.54 1.78 2.57
CA LEU A 91 -19.61 0.79 3.12
C LEU A 91 -19.84 -0.64 2.59
N MET A 92 -20.77 -0.88 1.66
CA MET A 92 -21.06 -2.24 1.19
C MET A 92 -19.94 -2.83 0.33
N ASN A 93 -19.23 -2.02 -0.44
CA ASN A 93 -18.20 -2.49 -1.36
C ASN A 93 -16.90 -1.67 -1.21
N PRO A 94 -15.89 -2.18 -0.48
CA PRO A 94 -14.65 -1.44 -0.24
C PRO A 94 -13.85 -1.21 -1.53
N GLN A 95 -13.93 -2.12 -2.50
CA GLN A 95 -13.27 -1.95 -3.79
C GLN A 95 -13.87 -0.80 -4.60
N HIS A 96 -15.19 -0.74 -4.67
CA HIS A 96 -15.90 0.36 -5.33
C HIS A 96 -15.62 1.70 -4.62
N LEU A 97 -15.64 1.70 -3.28
CA LEU A 97 -15.31 2.89 -2.50
C LEU A 97 -13.88 3.39 -2.77
N CYS A 98 -12.89 2.49 -2.85
CA CYS A 98 -11.52 2.87 -3.24
C CYS A 98 -11.45 3.42 -4.68
N SER A 99 -12.29 2.92 -5.60
CA SER A 99 -12.34 3.44 -6.98
C SER A 99 -12.91 4.86 -7.05
N GLN A 100 -13.89 5.19 -6.21
CA GLN A 100 -14.48 6.54 -6.13
C GLN A 100 -13.63 7.51 -5.29
N LYS A 101 -12.97 6.99 -4.25
CA LYS A 101 -12.16 7.74 -3.28
C LYS A 101 -10.69 7.34 -3.40
N GLY A 102 -10.15 7.37 -4.61
CA GLY A 102 -8.73 7.04 -4.91
C GLY A 102 -7.73 8.02 -4.28
N ALA A 103 -6.45 7.86 -4.56
CA ALA A 103 -5.37 8.64 -3.93
C ALA A 103 -5.42 10.15 -4.27
N ALA A 104 -5.99 10.52 -5.41
CA ALA A 104 -6.12 11.91 -5.84
C ALA A 104 -7.27 12.66 -5.15
N VAL A 105 -8.28 11.95 -4.64
CA VAL A 105 -9.47 12.55 -4.03
C VAL A 105 -9.13 12.96 -2.60
N LYS A 106 -9.21 14.24 -2.26
CA LYS A 106 -8.95 14.67 -0.88
C LYS A 106 -10.03 14.14 0.07
N GLY A 107 -9.62 13.70 1.25
CA GLY A 107 -10.52 13.34 2.36
C GLY A 107 -10.09 14.05 3.64
N SER A 108 -10.80 13.78 4.74
CA SER A 108 -10.38 14.33 6.04
C SER A 108 -9.17 13.58 6.61
N VAL A 109 -9.37 12.31 6.96
CA VAL A 109 -8.33 11.43 7.47
C VAL A 109 -7.98 10.44 6.37
N GLY A 110 -6.99 10.85 5.57
CA GLY A 110 -6.55 10.16 4.37
C GLY A 110 -7.14 10.70 3.07
N PRO A 111 -6.59 10.24 1.93
CA PRO A 111 -5.73 9.08 1.82
C PRO A 111 -4.29 9.36 2.30
N PHE A 112 -3.75 8.49 3.16
CA PHE A 112 -2.34 8.52 3.59
C PHE A 112 -1.73 7.13 3.55
N GLY A 113 -0.46 7.03 3.15
CA GLY A 113 0.20 5.75 2.95
C GLY A 113 1.48 5.86 2.14
N LEU A 114 1.66 4.91 1.22
CA LEU A 114 2.84 4.77 0.35
C LEU A 114 2.47 5.04 -1.11
N LEU A 115 3.38 5.69 -1.84
CA LEU A 115 3.43 5.65 -3.30
C LEU A 115 4.62 4.77 -3.68
N VAL A 116 4.34 3.63 -4.30
CA VAL A 116 5.33 2.62 -4.69
C VAL A 116 5.38 2.51 -6.20
N LEU A 117 6.53 2.06 -6.73
CA LEU A 117 6.78 1.99 -8.17
C LEU A 117 6.35 3.30 -8.85
N ALA A 118 6.78 4.42 -8.25
CA ALA A 118 6.45 5.75 -8.70
C ALA A 118 7.58 6.35 -9.52
N SER A 119 7.24 7.12 -10.57
CA SER A 119 8.23 7.90 -11.30
C SER A 119 8.60 9.15 -10.50
N LYS A 120 9.76 9.74 -10.77
CA LYS A 120 10.22 10.97 -10.08
C LYS A 120 9.22 12.13 -10.19
N SER A 121 8.54 12.26 -11.33
CA SER A 121 7.49 13.27 -11.56
C SER A 121 6.12 12.89 -11.00
N LEU A 122 5.99 11.71 -10.39
CA LEU A 122 4.73 11.11 -9.91
C LEU A 122 3.67 10.93 -11.02
N GLU A 123 4.10 10.95 -12.28
CA GLU A 123 3.24 10.67 -13.44
C GLU A 123 2.68 9.26 -13.37
N GLU A 124 3.57 8.31 -13.09
CA GLU A 124 3.25 6.93 -12.75
C GLU A 124 3.41 6.72 -11.25
N ARG A 125 2.47 6.02 -10.63
CA ARG A 125 2.52 5.62 -9.22
C ARG A 125 1.45 4.58 -8.91
N THR A 126 1.78 3.69 -8.00
CA THR A 126 0.81 2.82 -7.34
C THR A 126 0.63 3.30 -5.90
N ALA A 127 -0.59 3.64 -5.51
CA ALA A 127 -0.84 4.19 -4.18
C ALA A 127 -1.47 3.13 -3.26
N VAL A 128 -0.78 2.82 -2.16
CA VAL A 128 -1.27 1.91 -1.12
C VAL A 128 -1.52 2.73 0.14
N PHE A 129 -2.77 2.87 0.56
CA PHE A 129 -3.13 3.86 1.56
C PHE A 129 -4.30 3.44 2.44
N PHE A 130 -4.45 4.16 3.55
CA PHE A 130 -5.62 4.11 4.41
C PHE A 130 -6.50 5.35 4.26
N ARG A 131 -7.79 5.16 4.50
CA ARG A 131 -8.76 6.20 4.81
C ARG A 131 -9.54 5.82 6.07
N VAL A 132 -9.95 6.81 6.84
CA VAL A 132 -10.77 6.60 8.03
C VAL A 132 -12.07 7.37 7.89
N PHE A 133 -13.18 6.65 8.07
CA PHE A 133 -14.53 7.19 8.08
C PHE A 133 -15.17 6.99 9.45
N LYS A 134 -16.26 7.73 9.69
CA LYS A 134 -17.16 7.51 10.81
C LYS A 134 -18.51 7.01 10.27
N SER A 135 -19.02 5.91 10.82
CA SER A 135 -20.35 5.38 10.50
C SER A 135 -21.03 4.86 11.76
N GLN A 136 -22.26 5.31 12.04
CA GLN A 136 -23.03 4.92 13.22
C GLN A 136 -22.23 4.99 14.54
N ASN A 137 -21.48 6.08 14.74
CA ASN A 137 -20.57 6.30 15.89
C ASN A 137 -19.39 5.32 16.03
N LYS A 138 -19.08 4.53 15.00
CA LYS A 138 -17.87 3.71 14.91
C LYS A 138 -16.93 4.21 13.84
N TYR A 139 -15.64 3.97 14.04
CA TYR A 139 -14.63 4.23 13.02
C TYR A 139 -14.48 3.04 12.09
N VAL A 140 -14.34 3.34 10.80
CA VAL A 140 -14.12 2.34 9.76
C VAL A 140 -12.84 2.71 9.03
N VAL A 141 -11.90 1.77 8.98
CA VAL A 141 -10.62 1.94 8.28
C VAL A 141 -10.69 1.20 6.95
N LEU A 142 -10.53 1.93 5.86
CA LEU A 142 -10.45 1.41 4.50
C LEU A 142 -8.98 1.34 4.08
N MET A 143 -8.55 0.20 3.56
CA MET A 143 -7.26 0.02 2.90
C MET A 143 -7.48 -0.08 1.39
N CYS A 144 -6.74 0.71 0.62
CA CYS A 144 -6.83 0.74 -0.84
C CYS A 144 -5.48 0.43 -1.49
N SER A 145 -5.53 -0.21 -2.66
CA SER A 145 -4.44 -0.27 -3.63
C SER A 145 -4.95 0.35 -4.94
N ASP A 146 -4.68 1.64 -5.12
CA ASP A 146 -5.08 2.42 -6.28
C ASP A 146 -4.00 2.36 -7.36
N GLN A 147 -4.35 1.69 -8.46
CA GLN A 147 -3.48 1.46 -9.62
C GLN A 147 -3.87 2.33 -10.82
N SER A 148 -4.83 3.25 -10.66
CA SER A 148 -5.36 4.09 -11.76
C SER A 148 -4.28 4.86 -12.51
N ARG A 149 -3.19 5.21 -11.82
CA ARG A 149 -2.00 5.90 -12.35
C ARG A 149 -0.74 5.03 -12.34
N SER A 150 -0.86 3.71 -12.26
CA SER A 150 0.30 2.81 -12.16
C SER A 150 1.13 2.69 -13.45
N SER A 151 0.57 3.09 -14.59
CA SER A 151 1.24 3.02 -15.89
C SER A 151 0.68 4.05 -16.87
N LEU A 152 1.57 4.60 -17.72
CA LEU A 152 1.25 5.41 -18.90
C LEU A 152 0.86 4.55 -20.12
N ARG A 153 0.91 3.22 -20.03
CA ARG A 153 0.33 2.34 -21.05
C ARG A 153 -1.20 2.38 -20.96
N GLU A 154 -1.90 2.31 -22.09
CA GLU A 154 -3.36 2.17 -22.10
C GLU A 154 -3.78 0.79 -21.58
N GLU A 155 -3.08 -0.25 -22.04
CA GLU A 155 -3.11 -1.59 -21.46
C GLU A 155 -1.83 -1.81 -20.63
N PRO A 156 -1.92 -2.14 -19.35
CA PRO A 156 -2.83 -3.12 -18.76
C PRO A 156 -3.99 -2.56 -17.94
N GLY A 157 -4.91 -3.43 -17.52
CA GLY A 157 -6.00 -3.06 -16.62
C GLY A 157 -5.49 -2.45 -15.32
N LYS A 158 -6.05 -1.31 -14.95
CA LYS A 158 -5.63 -0.47 -13.81
C LYS A 158 -6.65 -0.53 -12.66
N ALA A 159 -7.12 -1.74 -12.37
CA ALA A 159 -8.17 -1.94 -11.38
C ALA A 159 -7.72 -1.47 -9.99
N THR A 160 -8.57 -0.72 -9.31
CA THR A 160 -8.36 -0.40 -7.89
C THR A 160 -8.92 -1.54 -7.05
N TYR A 161 -8.18 -1.90 -5.99
CA TYR A 161 -8.60 -2.88 -5.00
C TYR A 161 -8.80 -2.21 -3.64
N GLY A 162 -9.71 -2.76 -2.83
CA GLY A 162 -10.03 -2.21 -1.53
C GLY A 162 -10.53 -3.26 -0.56
N THR A 163 -10.24 -3.07 0.73
CA THR A 163 -10.76 -3.90 1.81
C THR A 163 -10.88 -3.09 3.11
N PHE A 164 -11.77 -3.50 4.01
CA PHE A 164 -11.86 -2.90 5.34
C PHE A 164 -10.90 -3.57 6.31
N LEU A 165 -10.36 -2.78 7.22
CA LEU A 165 -9.47 -3.25 8.26
C LEU A 165 -10.21 -3.28 9.60
N ASN A 166 -10.24 -4.46 10.23
CA ASN A 166 -10.83 -4.66 11.56
C ASN A 166 -9.85 -4.19 12.66
N VAL A 167 -9.83 -2.88 12.86
CA VAL A 167 -8.95 -2.17 13.80
C VAL A 167 -9.68 -0.97 14.37
N ASP A 168 -9.45 -0.65 15.64
CA ASP A 168 -9.91 0.62 16.22
C ASP A 168 -8.78 1.67 16.09
N PRO A 169 -8.90 2.65 15.16
CA PRO A 169 -7.83 3.60 14.89
C PRO A 169 -7.58 4.61 16.03
N LEU A 170 -8.43 4.64 17.08
CA LEU A 170 -8.17 5.41 18.30
C LEU A 170 -7.32 4.66 19.34
N ARG A 171 -7.30 3.32 19.27
CA ARG A 171 -6.64 2.47 20.27
C ARG A 171 -5.43 1.75 19.70
N GLU A 172 -5.42 1.53 18.40
CA GLU A 172 -4.43 0.77 17.68
C GLU A 172 -3.76 1.62 16.60
N LYS A 173 -2.46 1.39 16.39
CA LYS A 173 -1.71 2.03 15.31
C LYS A 173 -2.01 1.33 13.97
N LEU A 174 -2.07 2.10 12.90
CA LEU A 174 -2.30 1.57 11.55
C LEU A 174 -0.98 1.15 10.93
N THR A 175 -0.76 -0.15 10.83
CA THR A 175 0.45 -0.73 10.24
C THR A 175 0.20 -1.09 8.78
N LEU A 176 1.19 -0.84 7.94
CA LEU A 176 1.22 -1.24 6.54
C LEU A 176 2.60 -1.80 6.23
N ARG A 177 2.66 -3.02 5.71
CA ARG A 177 3.85 -3.59 5.06
C ARG A 177 3.59 -3.76 3.58
N SER A 178 4.51 -3.35 2.72
CA SER A 178 4.42 -3.57 1.27
C SER A 178 5.71 -4.20 0.76
N LEU A 179 5.59 -5.41 0.20
CA LEU A 179 6.63 -6.04 -0.59
C LEU A 179 6.48 -5.56 -2.03
N ILE A 180 7.55 -4.98 -2.57
CA ILE A 180 7.60 -4.40 -3.91
C ILE A 180 8.61 -5.23 -4.70
N ASP A 181 8.19 -5.80 -5.82
CA ASP A 181 9.05 -6.63 -6.66
C ASP A 181 8.68 -6.44 -8.14
N HIS A 182 9.29 -5.41 -8.74
CA HIS A 182 9.11 -4.98 -10.13
C HIS A 182 7.66 -4.77 -10.57
N SER A 183 6.96 -5.86 -10.94
CA SER A 183 5.59 -5.83 -11.45
C SER A 183 4.54 -6.33 -10.46
N ILE A 184 4.92 -6.70 -9.24
CA ILE A 184 4.01 -7.12 -8.18
C ILE A 184 4.21 -6.26 -6.92
N VAL A 185 3.10 -5.91 -6.28
CA VAL A 185 3.10 -5.28 -4.95
C VAL A 185 2.18 -6.10 -4.05
N GLU A 186 2.70 -6.60 -2.94
CA GLU A 186 1.93 -7.31 -1.91
C GLU A 186 1.84 -6.46 -0.64
N SER A 187 0.64 -6.02 -0.29
CA SER A 187 0.40 -5.07 0.80
C SER A 187 -0.39 -5.71 1.93
N PHE A 188 0.12 -5.57 3.16
CA PHE A 188 -0.38 -6.18 4.39
C PHE A 188 -0.76 -5.09 5.38
N GLY A 189 -2.06 -4.85 5.55
CA GLY A 189 -2.60 -3.88 6.51
C GLY A 189 -2.91 -4.51 7.86
N GLY A 190 -2.67 -3.76 8.94
CA GLY A 190 -2.99 -4.17 10.32
C GLY A 190 -2.33 -5.50 10.70
N LYS A 191 -1.03 -5.63 10.43
CA LYS A 191 -0.24 -6.85 10.68
C LYS A 191 -0.82 -8.10 10.00
N GLY A 192 -1.30 -7.96 8.77
CA GLY A 192 -1.80 -9.09 7.97
C GLY A 192 -3.28 -9.39 8.10
N LYS A 193 -4.04 -8.58 8.85
CA LYS A 193 -5.51 -8.65 8.93
C LYS A 193 -6.17 -8.35 7.57
N ALA A 194 -5.51 -7.56 6.74
CA ALA A 194 -5.92 -7.27 5.37
C ALA A 194 -4.72 -7.49 4.44
N CYS A 195 -4.95 -8.14 3.30
CA CYS A 195 -3.93 -8.37 2.29
C CYS A 195 -4.45 -7.96 0.91
N ILE A 196 -3.66 -7.22 0.15
CA ILE A 196 -3.97 -6.87 -1.24
C ILE A 196 -2.72 -7.14 -2.08
N THR A 197 -2.87 -7.91 -3.15
CA THR A 197 -1.82 -8.13 -4.16
C THR A 197 -2.23 -7.43 -5.44
N SER A 198 -1.34 -6.62 -6.00
CA SER A 198 -1.56 -5.88 -7.25
C SER A 198 -0.45 -6.17 -8.26
N ARG A 199 -0.80 -6.11 -9.54
CA ARG A 199 0.13 -6.26 -10.67
C ARG A 199 0.16 -4.97 -11.47
N VAL A 200 1.34 -4.39 -11.60
CA VAL A 200 1.52 -3.08 -12.23
C VAL A 200 2.69 -3.10 -13.20
N TYR A 201 2.62 -2.29 -14.24
CA TYR A 201 3.57 -2.33 -15.36
C TYR A 201 3.91 -0.90 -15.83
N PRO A 202 4.62 -0.12 -14.99
CA PRO A 202 5.01 1.24 -15.34
C PRO A 202 5.92 1.27 -16.60
N LYS A 203 6.04 2.44 -17.24
CA LYS A 203 7.01 2.72 -18.31
C LYS A 203 8.25 3.44 -17.80
N LEU A 204 8.07 4.35 -16.84
CA LEU A 204 9.09 5.23 -16.28
C LEU A 204 9.63 4.67 -14.96
N ALA A 205 8.73 4.17 -14.11
CA ALA A 205 9.08 3.67 -12.77
C ALA A 205 9.63 2.23 -12.79
N ILE A 206 10.66 1.99 -13.61
CA ILE A 206 11.32 0.69 -13.79
C ILE A 206 12.74 0.80 -13.23
N ASP A 207 13.16 -0.20 -12.46
CA ASP A 207 14.50 -0.31 -11.89
C ASP A 207 14.96 1.00 -11.21
N GLY A 208 16.06 1.61 -11.67
CA GLY A 208 16.57 2.86 -11.12
C GLY A 208 15.67 4.09 -11.34
N GLY A 209 14.65 3.99 -12.18
CA GLY A 209 13.62 5.01 -12.38
C GLY A 209 12.44 4.89 -11.40
N ALA A 210 12.38 3.83 -10.60
CA ALA A 210 11.38 3.67 -9.56
C ALA A 210 11.79 4.43 -8.29
N HIS A 211 10.81 5.10 -7.68
CA HIS A 211 10.94 5.84 -6.44
C HIS A 211 9.88 5.39 -5.42
N LEU A 212 10.19 5.61 -4.15
CA LEU A 212 9.32 5.32 -3.02
C LEU A 212 8.97 6.63 -2.29
N TYR A 213 7.69 6.83 -1.98
CA TYR A 213 7.24 7.99 -1.20
C TYR A 213 6.30 7.58 -0.08
N VAL A 214 6.34 8.36 1.00
CA VAL A 214 5.23 8.45 1.97
C VAL A 214 4.38 9.68 1.62
N PHE A 215 3.06 9.57 1.73
CA PHE A 215 2.17 10.68 1.37
C PHE A 215 0.96 10.78 2.28
N ASN A 216 0.41 12.00 2.39
CA ASN A 216 -0.88 12.28 2.99
C ASN A 216 -1.60 13.32 2.12
N ASN A 217 -2.63 12.90 1.39
CA ASN A 217 -3.51 13.81 0.63
C ASN A 217 -4.85 14.04 1.35
N GLY A 218 -4.90 13.77 2.67
CA GLY A 218 -5.99 14.22 3.54
C GLY A 218 -5.78 15.66 4.03
N THR A 219 -6.77 16.22 4.71
CA THR A 219 -6.64 17.53 5.37
C THR A 219 -6.06 17.44 6.78
N SER A 220 -6.29 16.33 7.47
CA SER A 220 -5.73 16.08 8.80
C SER A 220 -4.29 15.56 8.71
N SER A 221 -3.40 16.06 9.58
CA SER A 221 -2.07 15.47 9.74
C SER A 221 -2.16 14.05 10.32
N VAL A 222 -1.20 13.20 9.95
CA VAL A 222 -0.98 11.88 10.57
C VAL A 222 0.46 11.75 11.01
N MET A 223 0.73 10.97 12.06
CA MET A 223 2.09 10.74 12.53
C MET A 223 2.63 9.43 11.98
N ILE A 224 3.80 9.47 11.35
CA ILE A 224 4.61 8.27 11.12
C ILE A 224 5.37 8.01 12.43
N SER A 225 4.95 6.96 13.14
CA SER A 225 5.55 6.58 14.43
C SER A 225 6.76 5.66 14.29
N SER A 226 6.78 4.88 13.21
CA SER A 226 7.88 4.01 12.81
C SER A 226 7.83 3.83 11.30
N PHE A 227 9.00 3.85 10.68
CA PHE A 227 9.18 3.55 9.27
C PHE A 227 10.49 2.78 9.11
N SER A 228 10.45 1.71 8.34
CA SER A 228 11.62 0.96 7.91
C SER A 228 11.46 0.56 6.45
N ALA A 229 12.51 0.71 5.67
CA ALA A 229 12.57 0.19 4.31
C ALA A 229 13.89 -0.55 4.10
N TRP A 230 13.84 -1.65 3.37
CA TRP A 230 15.02 -2.43 3.01
C TRP A 230 15.04 -2.62 1.50
N SER A 231 16.22 -2.48 0.90
CA SER A 231 16.42 -3.01 -0.45
C SER A 231 16.46 -4.53 -0.33
N MET A 232 15.91 -5.23 -1.31
CA MET A 232 15.86 -6.69 -1.28
C MET A 232 16.87 -7.24 -2.28
N LYS A 233 17.63 -8.28 -1.91
CA LYS A 233 18.46 -9.04 -2.85
C LYS A 233 17.58 -9.91 -3.75
N GLY A 234 18.03 -10.15 -4.98
CA GLY A 234 17.41 -11.16 -5.83
C GLY A 234 17.52 -12.56 -5.20
N ALA A 235 16.45 -13.34 -5.29
CA ALA A 235 16.43 -14.73 -4.85
C ALA A 235 16.94 -15.66 -5.96
N GLN A 236 17.64 -16.73 -5.58
CA GLN A 236 17.95 -17.82 -6.51
C GLN A 236 16.76 -18.77 -6.58
N ILE A 237 15.99 -18.70 -7.65
CA ILE A 237 14.88 -19.62 -7.93
C ILE A 237 15.40 -20.69 -8.88
N LYS A 238 15.52 -21.93 -8.38
CA LYS A 238 15.90 -23.09 -9.21
C LYS A 238 14.64 -23.70 -9.81
N TYR A 239 14.67 -23.95 -11.11
CA TYR A 239 13.64 -24.65 -11.87
C TYR A 239 14.13 -26.05 -12.26
#